data_AF-A0A078HHM7-F1
#
_entry.id   AF-A0A078HHM7-F1
#
_cell.length_a   1.000
_cell.length_b   1.000
_cell.length_c   1.000
_cell.angle_alpha   90.00
_cell.angle_beta   90.00
_cell.angle_gamma   90.00
#
_symmetry.space_group_name_H-M   'P 1'
#
loop_
_entity.id
_entity.type
_entity.pdbx_description
1 polymer ?
#
loop_
_entity_poly.entity_id
_entity_poly.type
_entity_poly.pdbx_seq_one_letter_code
_entity_poly.pdbx_strand_id
1 'polypeptide(L)'
;MDETRRRRGDEEALARHDAIMALRQLNLNPQRPDSAYLRTLDTSSRKTAELLQDLERMDKEELEKTLDDLRGVNVRTSEAVYAICKAVIMSSNVQAAAQICSLLHQRHKEFSPCLKQSFLKVFSPGNADWFKKSKILLLLLVLYYVGVIRDCDIFVNVIKDITSVERLRDRASIPLYVPMLIDFAEHGRFF
;
A
#
# COMPACT_ATOMS: atom_id res chain seq x y z
N MET A 1 -12.98 6.74 34.07
CA MET A 1 -12.94 5.71 33.00
C MET A 1 -12.79 6.34 31.61
N ASP A 2 -13.32 7.54 31.36
CA ASP A 2 -13.19 8.26 30.08
C ASP A 2 -11.77 8.84 29.84
N GLU A 3 -11.16 9.46 30.85
CA GLU A 3 -9.84 10.11 30.68
C GLU A 3 -8.68 9.13 30.39
N THR A 4 -8.68 7.95 31.01
CA THR A 4 -7.68 6.91 30.74
C THR A 4 -7.83 6.33 29.34
N ARG A 5 -9.04 6.26 28.80
CA ARG A 5 -9.31 5.79 27.43
C ARG A 5 -8.90 6.83 26.40
N ARG A 6 -9.11 8.13 26.69
CA ARG A 6 -8.63 9.24 25.85
C ARG A 6 -7.11 9.28 25.79
N ARG A 7 -6.41 9.25 26.95
CA ARG A 7 -4.94 9.23 27.00
C ARG A 7 -4.34 8.07 26.21
N ARG A 8 -4.90 6.86 26.34
CA ARG A 8 -4.46 5.70 25.54
C ARG A 8 -4.65 5.92 24.04
N GLY A 9 -5.77 6.51 23.63
CA GLY A 9 -6.03 6.83 22.22
C GLY A 9 -5.02 7.84 21.66
N ASP A 10 -4.64 8.84 22.44
CA ASP A 10 -3.64 9.85 22.05
C ASP A 10 -2.23 9.24 21.94
N GLU A 11 -1.84 8.38 22.89
CA GLU A 11 -0.57 7.64 22.86
C GLU A 11 -0.47 6.72 21.63
N GLU A 12 -1.53 5.98 21.33
CA GLU A 12 -1.57 5.13 20.14
C GLU A 12 -1.53 5.93 18.84
N ALA A 13 -2.15 7.12 18.80
CA ALA A 13 -2.11 8.00 17.65
C ALA A 13 -0.70 8.57 17.42
N LEU A 14 -0.03 8.99 18.50
CA LEU A 14 1.35 9.47 18.44
C LEU A 14 2.32 8.37 17.98
N ALA A 15 2.22 7.17 18.57
CA ALA A 15 3.06 6.03 18.19
C ALA A 15 2.88 5.66 16.70
N ARG A 16 1.65 5.73 16.18
CA ARG A 16 1.38 5.53 14.75
C ARG A 16 2.05 6.63 13.91
N HIS A 17 1.86 7.90 14.27
CA HIS A 17 2.47 9.03 13.58
C HIS A 17 3.99 8.89 13.50
N ASP A 18 4.65 8.56 14.60
CA ASP A 18 6.11 8.41 14.65
C ASP A 18 6.60 7.26 13.77
N ALA A 19 5.88 6.14 13.75
CA ALA A 19 6.19 5.02 12.85
C ALA A 19 6.08 5.42 11.37
N ILE A 20 5.05 6.20 11.01
CA ILE A 20 4.87 6.74 9.64
C ILE A 20 6.03 7.66 9.29
N MET A 21 6.42 8.58 10.20
CA MET A 21 7.51 9.52 9.95
C MET A 21 8.86 8.83 9.82
N ALA A 22 9.12 7.80 10.62
CA ALA A 22 10.32 6.97 10.50
C ALA A 22 10.40 6.28 9.12
N LEU A 23 9.32 5.62 8.69
CA LEU A 23 9.25 5.02 7.35
C LEU A 23 9.38 6.06 6.24
N ARG A 24 8.74 7.23 6.41
CA ARG A 24 8.82 8.33 5.46
C ARG A 24 10.26 8.79 5.27
N GLN A 25 11.01 8.96 6.35
CA GLN A 25 12.42 9.36 6.28
C GLN A 25 13.25 8.35 5.48
N LEU A 26 13.06 7.05 5.72
CA LEU A 26 13.75 5.98 5.00
C LEU A 26 13.36 5.93 3.51
N ASN A 27 12.09 6.15 3.20
CA ASN A 27 11.57 6.10 1.82
C ASN A 27 11.93 7.33 0.99
N LEU A 28 12.11 8.50 1.63
CA LEU A 28 12.53 9.72 0.95
C LEU A 28 14.02 9.68 0.55
N ASN A 29 14.86 9.03 1.36
CA ASN A 29 16.30 8.89 1.13
C ASN A 29 16.75 7.43 1.24
N PRO A 30 16.28 6.53 0.34
CA PRO A 30 16.55 5.11 0.45
C PRO A 30 18.02 4.80 0.19
N GLN A 31 18.64 4.08 1.12
CA GLN A 31 20.00 3.54 0.97
C GLN A 31 19.93 2.25 0.15
N ARG A 32 19.88 2.40 -1.18
CA ARG A 32 19.69 1.26 -2.08
C ARG A 32 20.95 0.39 -2.11
N PRO A 33 20.83 -0.94 -1.98
CA PRO A 33 21.97 -1.83 -2.15
C PRO A 33 22.45 -1.80 -3.61
N ASP A 34 23.74 -2.06 -3.79
CA ASP A 34 24.32 -2.16 -5.12
C ASP A 34 23.98 -3.50 -5.80
N SER A 35 24.32 -3.59 -7.10
CA SER A 35 24.09 -4.82 -7.86
C SER A 35 24.91 -6.02 -7.36
N ALA A 36 26.03 -5.79 -6.67
CA ALA A 36 26.88 -6.86 -6.15
C ALA A 36 26.20 -7.55 -4.97
N TYR A 37 25.66 -6.77 -4.03
CA TYR A 37 24.85 -7.26 -2.92
C TYR A 37 23.60 -7.99 -3.40
N LEU A 38 22.87 -7.44 -4.38
CA LEU A 38 21.67 -8.12 -4.89
C LEU A 38 21.95 -9.50 -5.50
N ARG A 39 23.17 -9.73 -6.01
CA ARG A 39 23.59 -11.05 -6.52
C ARG A 39 23.91 -12.07 -5.43
N THR A 40 24.13 -11.64 -4.18
CA THR A 40 24.38 -12.56 -3.06
C THR A 40 23.11 -13.09 -2.42
N LEU A 41 21.96 -12.45 -2.71
CA LEU A 41 20.66 -12.86 -2.21
C LEU A 41 20.16 -14.14 -2.89
N ASP A 42 19.25 -14.84 -2.22
CA ASP A 42 18.67 -16.09 -2.72
C ASP A 42 17.82 -15.83 -3.96
N THR A 43 18.10 -16.54 -5.05
CA THR A 43 17.34 -16.48 -6.32
C THR A 43 16.65 -17.81 -6.63
N SER A 44 16.56 -18.72 -5.67
CA SER A 44 15.92 -20.03 -5.88
C SER A 44 14.44 -19.83 -6.20
N SER A 45 13.97 -20.56 -7.21
CA SER A 45 12.57 -20.48 -7.65
C SER A 45 11.59 -20.83 -6.55
N ARG A 46 11.98 -21.74 -5.62
CA ARG A 46 11.16 -22.13 -4.47
C ARG A 46 10.93 -20.96 -3.52
N LYS A 47 11.99 -20.34 -2.99
CA LYS A 47 11.85 -19.22 -2.05
C LYS A 47 11.19 -18.01 -2.69
N THR A 48 11.48 -17.77 -3.97
CA THR A 48 10.82 -16.71 -4.74
C THR A 48 9.32 -16.97 -4.84
N ALA A 49 8.90 -18.20 -5.15
CA ALA A 49 7.48 -18.55 -5.23
C ALA A 49 6.77 -18.45 -3.87
N GLU A 50 7.40 -18.91 -2.79
CA GLU A 50 6.88 -18.77 -1.42
C GLU A 50 6.69 -17.30 -1.05
N LEU A 51 7.71 -16.46 -1.27
CA LEU A 51 7.61 -15.03 -1.03
C LEU A 51 6.50 -14.37 -1.87
N LEU A 52 6.36 -14.73 -3.15
CA LEU A 52 5.28 -14.18 -3.99
C LEU A 52 3.89 -14.57 -3.47
N GLN A 53 3.72 -15.77 -2.90
CA GLN A 53 2.45 -16.16 -2.27
C GLN A 53 2.16 -15.35 -1.01
N ASP A 54 3.18 -15.09 -0.19
CA ASP A 54 3.04 -14.24 1.01
C ASP A 54 2.67 -12.80 0.62
N LEU A 55 3.25 -12.27 -0.47
CA LEU A 55 2.88 -10.97 -1.03
C LEU A 55 1.44 -10.92 -1.58
N GLU A 56 0.90 -12.03 -2.09
CA GLU A 56 -0.52 -12.11 -2.52
C GLU A 56 -1.49 -12.14 -1.33
N ARG A 57 -1.04 -12.58 -0.14
CA ARG A 57 -1.86 -12.58 1.08
C ARG A 57 -1.79 -11.26 1.83
N MET A 58 -0.61 -10.64 1.88
CA MET A 58 -0.34 -9.45 2.71
C MET A 58 -0.86 -9.63 4.14
N ASP A 59 -0.53 -10.76 4.75
CA ASP A 59 -1.00 -11.10 6.07
C ASP A 59 -0.18 -10.33 7.12
N LYS A 60 -0.87 -9.59 8.02
CA LYS A 60 -0.17 -8.82 9.06
C LYS A 60 0.38 -9.76 10.14
N GLU A 61 -0.25 -10.92 10.34
CA GLU A 61 0.20 -11.96 11.26
C GLU A 61 1.52 -12.60 10.80
N GLU A 62 1.77 -12.63 9.48
CA GLU A 62 3.01 -13.16 8.86
C GLU A 62 3.98 -12.04 8.42
N LEU A 63 3.75 -10.79 8.85
CA LEU A 63 4.49 -9.63 8.36
C LEU A 63 6.01 -9.77 8.59
N GLU A 64 6.44 -10.10 9.80
CA GLU A 64 7.87 -10.17 10.12
C GLU A 64 8.58 -11.25 9.30
N LYS A 65 7.96 -12.43 9.16
CA LYS A 65 8.44 -13.49 8.26
C LYS A 65 8.58 -12.96 6.84
N THR A 66 7.54 -12.29 6.32
CA THR A 66 7.54 -11.76 4.96
C THR A 66 8.64 -10.70 4.77
N LEU A 67 8.89 -9.85 5.77
CA LEU A 67 9.96 -8.85 5.74
C LEU A 67 11.34 -9.50 5.77
N ASP A 68 11.53 -10.57 6.55
CA ASP A 68 12.78 -11.35 6.58
C ASP A 68 13.04 -12.08 5.26
N ASP A 69 12.02 -12.71 4.69
CA ASP A 69 12.09 -13.35 3.37
C ASP A 69 12.42 -12.32 2.30
N LEU A 70 11.77 -11.14 2.33
CA LEU A 70 12.14 -10.02 1.48
C LEU A 70 13.62 -9.65 1.68
N ARG A 71 14.14 -9.55 2.90
CA ARG A 71 15.56 -9.23 3.16
C ARG A 71 16.52 -10.23 2.51
N GLY A 72 16.18 -11.52 2.49
CA GLY A 72 17.04 -12.60 2.00
C GLY A 72 16.87 -12.99 0.53
N VAL A 73 15.74 -12.67 -0.11
CA VAL A 73 15.40 -13.12 -1.47
C VAL A 73 15.49 -11.97 -2.47
N ASN A 74 16.09 -12.24 -3.64
CA ASN A 74 16.10 -11.29 -4.76
C ASN A 74 14.93 -11.53 -5.71
N VAL A 75 13.79 -10.93 -5.36
CA VAL A 75 12.59 -10.92 -6.21
C VAL A 75 12.65 -9.80 -7.26
N ARG A 76 12.22 -10.06 -8.49
CA ARG A 76 12.17 -8.99 -9.51
C ARG A 76 11.02 -8.05 -9.21
N THR A 77 11.25 -6.75 -9.45
CA THR A 77 10.24 -5.70 -9.25
C THR A 77 8.91 -6.01 -9.95
N SER A 78 8.95 -6.52 -11.18
CA SER A 78 7.73 -6.87 -11.93
C SER A 78 6.92 -7.99 -11.28
N GLU A 79 7.59 -8.97 -10.69
CA GLU A 79 6.93 -10.11 -10.02
C GLU A 79 6.31 -9.67 -8.70
N ALA A 80 7.06 -8.90 -7.90
CA ALA A 80 6.56 -8.35 -6.65
C ALA A 80 5.34 -7.43 -6.89
N VAL A 81 5.43 -6.51 -7.86
CA VAL A 81 4.30 -5.64 -8.23
C VAL A 81 3.10 -6.46 -8.71
N TYR A 82 3.32 -7.50 -9.51
CA TYR A 82 2.25 -8.38 -9.98
C TYR A 82 1.54 -9.09 -8.82
N ALA A 83 2.29 -9.69 -7.89
CA ALA A 83 1.75 -10.34 -6.69
C ALA A 83 0.95 -9.34 -5.82
N ILE A 84 1.53 -8.16 -5.56
CA ILE A 84 0.87 -7.08 -4.81
C ILE A 84 -0.44 -6.64 -5.48
N CYS A 85 -0.47 -6.56 -6.81
CA CYS A 85 -1.69 -6.21 -7.53
C CYS A 85 -2.74 -7.31 -7.52
N LYS A 86 -2.36 -8.58 -7.31
CA LYS A 86 -3.29 -9.69 -7.14
C LYS A 86 -3.83 -9.81 -5.72
N ALA A 87 -3.15 -9.22 -4.74
CA ALA A 87 -3.51 -9.35 -3.34
C ALA A 87 -4.93 -8.86 -3.03
N VAL A 88 -5.58 -9.55 -2.09
CA VAL A 88 -6.87 -9.16 -1.51
C VAL A 88 -6.60 -8.50 -0.16
N ILE A 89 -6.47 -7.18 -0.18
CA ILE A 89 -6.04 -6.42 1.00
C ILE A 89 -7.22 -6.13 1.92
N MET A 90 -7.13 -6.61 3.16
CA MET A 90 -8.07 -6.24 4.22
C MET A 90 -7.69 -4.87 4.81
N SER A 91 -8.67 -4.10 5.31
CA SER A 91 -8.38 -2.81 5.97
C SER A 91 -7.37 -2.94 7.11
N SER A 92 -7.44 -4.05 7.88
CA SER A 92 -6.51 -4.35 8.97
C SER A 92 -5.06 -4.57 8.51
N ASN A 93 -4.85 -4.87 7.23
CA ASN A 93 -3.56 -5.27 6.69
C ASN A 93 -2.90 -4.16 5.86
N VAL A 94 -3.57 -3.00 5.69
CA VAL A 94 -3.05 -1.88 4.89
C VAL A 94 -1.70 -1.39 5.43
N GLN A 95 -1.50 -1.39 6.74
CA GLN A 95 -0.21 -1.01 7.35
C GLN A 95 0.89 -2.03 7.04
N ALA A 96 0.60 -3.33 7.13
CA ALA A 96 1.53 -4.40 6.76
C ALA A 96 1.92 -4.31 5.28
N ALA A 97 0.93 -4.10 4.40
CA ALA A 97 1.14 -3.86 2.98
C ALA A 97 2.05 -2.65 2.71
N ALA A 98 1.87 -1.55 3.45
CA ALA A 98 2.72 -0.36 3.33
C ALA A 98 4.17 -0.60 3.78
N GLN A 99 4.39 -1.41 4.82
CA GLN A 99 5.75 -1.79 5.25
C GLN A 99 6.46 -2.65 4.19
N ILE A 100 5.76 -3.66 3.65
CA ILE A 100 6.24 -4.49 2.54
C ILE A 100 6.61 -3.62 1.33
N CYS A 101 5.71 -2.72 0.92
CA CYS A 101 5.95 -1.81 -0.18
C CYS A 101 7.10 -0.84 0.10
N SER A 102 7.27 -0.39 1.34
CA SER A 102 8.39 0.48 1.74
C SER A 102 9.73 -0.24 1.58
N LEU A 103 9.83 -1.49 2.02
CA LEU A 103 11.06 -2.28 1.87
C LEU A 103 11.41 -2.50 0.39
N LEU A 104 10.43 -2.87 -0.43
CA LEU A 104 10.60 -3.02 -1.89
C LEU A 104 11.00 -1.70 -2.54
N HIS A 105 10.37 -0.59 -2.14
CA HIS A 105 10.72 0.76 -2.58
C HIS A 105 12.13 1.16 -2.19
N GLN A 106 12.58 0.83 -0.97
CA GLN A 106 13.93 1.13 -0.49
C GLN A 106 14.99 0.30 -1.23
N ARG A 107 14.65 -0.90 -1.68
CA ARG A 107 15.56 -1.76 -2.45
C ARG A 107 15.61 -1.41 -3.93
N HIS A 108 14.45 -1.32 -4.59
CA HIS A 108 14.37 -1.22 -6.05
C HIS A 108 13.84 0.14 -6.49
N LYS A 109 14.65 0.88 -7.27
CA LYS A 109 14.31 2.23 -7.75
C LYS A 109 13.02 2.27 -8.56
N GLU A 110 12.82 1.25 -9.40
CA GLU A 110 11.69 1.17 -10.32
C GLU A 110 10.39 0.68 -9.65
N PHE A 111 10.42 0.31 -8.37
CA PHE A 111 9.25 -0.25 -7.69
C PHE A 111 8.07 0.71 -7.65
N SER A 112 8.28 1.93 -7.12
CA SER A 112 7.20 2.92 -6.97
C SER A 112 6.56 3.30 -8.32
N PRO A 113 7.32 3.61 -9.39
CA PRO A 113 6.75 3.83 -10.72
C PRO A 113 5.92 2.65 -11.25
N CYS A 114 6.44 1.42 -11.18
CA CYS A 114 5.74 0.23 -11.66
C CYS A 114 4.47 -0.07 -10.85
N LEU A 115 4.53 0.09 -9.53
CA LEU A 115 3.38 -0.09 -8.64
C LEU A 115 2.28 0.93 -8.95
N LYS A 116 2.64 2.22 -9.05
CA LYS A 116 1.71 3.31 -9.37
C LYS A 116 1.00 3.03 -10.69
N GLN A 117 1.74 2.68 -11.74
CA GLN A 117 1.16 2.37 -13.04
C GLN A 117 0.15 1.22 -12.96
N SER A 118 0.45 0.19 -12.16
CA SER A 118 -0.39 -0.99 -12.01
C SER A 118 -1.64 -0.70 -11.19
N PHE A 119 -1.52 0.09 -10.11
CA PHE A 119 -2.66 0.54 -9.30
C PHE A 119 -3.60 1.46 -10.07
N LEU A 120 -3.09 2.36 -10.91
CA LEU A 120 -3.93 3.21 -11.76
C LEU A 120 -4.85 2.41 -12.69
N LYS A 121 -4.42 1.23 -13.17
CA LYS A 121 -5.26 0.34 -13.99
C LYS A 121 -6.48 -0.20 -13.22
N VAL A 122 -6.41 -0.27 -11.89
CA VAL A 122 -7.55 -0.68 -11.05
C VAL A 122 -8.67 0.35 -11.14
N PHE A 123 -8.34 1.63 -11.31
CA PHE A 123 -9.30 2.73 -11.42
C PHE A 123 -9.80 2.98 -12.85
N SER A 124 -9.34 2.21 -13.84
CA SER A 124 -9.78 2.35 -15.23
C SER A 124 -11.31 2.25 -15.38
N PRO A 125 -11.91 3.00 -16.33
CA PRO A 125 -13.31 2.85 -16.69
C PRO A 125 -13.65 1.39 -17.03
N GLY A 126 -14.80 0.90 -16.57
CA GLY A 126 -15.27 -0.47 -16.81
C GLY A 126 -14.80 -1.51 -15.79
N ASN A 127 -13.82 -1.20 -14.93
CA ASN A 127 -13.53 -2.06 -13.78
C ASN A 127 -14.59 -1.85 -12.69
N ALA A 128 -15.41 -2.86 -12.43
CA ALA A 128 -16.48 -2.82 -11.43
C ALA A 128 -16.08 -3.32 -10.04
N ASP A 129 -14.81 -3.68 -9.83
CA ASP A 129 -14.30 -4.15 -8.53
C ASP A 129 -14.09 -2.97 -7.56
N TRP A 130 -15.19 -2.46 -7.02
CA TRP A 130 -15.20 -1.35 -6.07
C TRP A 130 -14.53 -1.67 -4.74
N PHE A 131 -14.59 -2.93 -4.31
CA PHE A 131 -13.90 -3.38 -3.11
C PHE A 131 -12.39 -3.20 -3.29
N LYS A 132 -11.84 -3.71 -4.39
CA LYS A 132 -10.41 -3.55 -4.70
C LYS A 132 -10.03 -2.09 -4.90
N LYS A 133 -10.83 -1.29 -5.61
CA LYS A 133 -10.60 0.16 -5.74
C LYS A 133 -10.50 0.85 -4.38
N SER A 134 -11.38 0.53 -3.44
CA SER A 134 -11.35 1.07 -2.09
C SER A 134 -10.05 0.72 -1.37
N LYS A 135 -9.67 -0.57 -1.36
CA LYS A 135 -8.46 -1.02 -0.65
C LYS A 135 -7.18 -0.50 -1.27
N ILE A 136 -7.12 -0.41 -2.60
CA ILE A 136 -5.98 0.21 -3.30
C ILE A 136 -5.92 1.72 -3.06
N LEU A 137 -7.06 2.43 -2.97
CA LEU A 137 -7.07 3.85 -2.62
C LEU A 137 -6.55 4.09 -1.20
N LEU A 138 -6.95 3.26 -0.24
CA LEU A 138 -6.43 3.30 1.13
C LEU A 138 -4.93 3.01 1.17
N LEU A 139 -4.47 1.98 0.45
CA LEU A 139 -3.04 1.69 0.38
C LEU A 139 -2.27 2.84 -0.28
N LEU A 140 -2.75 3.41 -1.38
CA LEU A 140 -2.14 4.58 -2.04
C LEU A 140 -1.98 5.75 -1.06
N LEU A 141 -3.00 6.00 -0.23
CA LEU A 141 -2.96 7.05 0.79
C LEU A 141 -1.83 6.79 1.80
N VAL A 142 -1.76 5.58 2.38
CA VAL A 142 -0.69 5.25 3.32
C VAL A 142 0.68 5.31 2.64
N LEU A 143 0.81 4.81 1.42
CA LEU A 143 2.05 4.89 0.62
C LEU A 143 2.48 6.34 0.33
N TYR A 144 1.52 7.26 0.22
CA TYR A 144 1.80 8.68 0.10
C TYR A 144 2.36 9.27 1.39
N TYR A 145 1.77 8.93 2.52
CA TYR A 145 2.24 9.37 3.83
C TYR A 145 3.62 8.82 4.18
N VAL A 146 3.88 7.53 3.90
CA VAL A 146 5.23 6.97 4.06
C VAL A 146 6.17 7.35 2.91
N GLY A 147 5.76 8.18 1.95
CA GLY A 147 6.67 8.74 0.93
C GLY A 147 7.14 7.77 -0.16
N VAL A 148 6.50 6.60 -0.30
CA VAL A 148 6.71 5.68 -1.44
C VAL A 148 6.11 6.28 -2.71
N ILE A 149 4.87 6.79 -2.60
CA ILE A 149 4.23 7.60 -3.64
C ILE A 149 4.36 9.08 -3.22
N ARG A 150 4.64 9.96 -4.17
CA ARG A 150 4.81 11.40 -3.89
C ARG A 150 3.87 12.29 -4.71
N ASP A 151 3.21 11.70 -5.69
CA ASP A 151 2.29 12.40 -6.57
C ASP A 151 0.89 12.39 -5.97
N CYS A 152 0.42 13.56 -5.51
CA CYS A 152 -0.91 13.73 -4.96
C CYS A 152 -2.00 13.82 -6.03
N ASP A 153 -1.66 14.07 -7.31
CA ASP A 153 -2.63 14.18 -8.40
C ASP A 153 -3.37 12.86 -8.62
N ILE A 154 -2.80 11.73 -8.19
CA ILE A 154 -3.49 10.44 -8.20
C ILE A 154 -4.82 10.49 -7.44
N PHE A 155 -4.85 11.11 -6.26
CA PHE A 155 -6.06 11.22 -5.46
C PHE A 155 -7.05 12.18 -6.10
N VAL A 156 -6.56 13.31 -6.62
CA VAL A 156 -7.39 14.29 -7.33
C VAL A 156 -8.07 13.64 -8.53
N ASN A 157 -7.33 12.86 -9.32
CA ASN A 157 -7.85 12.19 -10.50
C ASN A 157 -8.88 11.09 -10.15
N VAL A 158 -8.58 10.27 -9.14
CA VAL A 158 -9.52 9.24 -8.66
C VAL A 158 -10.80 9.87 -8.13
N ILE A 159 -10.69 10.92 -7.29
CA ILE A 159 -11.85 11.62 -6.72
C ILE A 159 -12.69 12.25 -7.84
N LYS A 160 -12.07 12.98 -8.77
CA LYS A 160 -12.78 13.56 -9.93
C LYS A 160 -13.53 12.51 -10.75
N ASP A 161 -12.92 11.35 -10.99
CA ASP A 161 -13.54 10.26 -11.74
C ASP A 161 -14.76 9.68 -10.99
N ILE A 162 -14.61 9.34 -9.70
CA ILE A 162 -15.72 8.76 -8.91
C ILE A 162 -16.83 9.76 -8.59
N THR A 163 -16.54 11.06 -8.56
CA THR A 163 -17.54 12.13 -8.39
C THR A 163 -18.01 12.75 -9.71
N SER A 164 -17.71 12.13 -10.86
CA SER A 164 -18.20 12.59 -12.16
C SER A 164 -19.74 12.56 -12.23
N VAL A 165 -20.33 13.48 -13.01
CA VAL A 165 -21.80 13.62 -13.11
C VAL A 165 -22.44 12.32 -13.60
N GLU A 166 -21.79 11.63 -14.52
CA GLU A 166 -22.21 10.34 -15.06
C GLU A 166 -22.34 9.29 -13.96
N ARG A 167 -21.35 9.20 -13.06
CA ARG A 167 -21.35 8.23 -11.96
C ARG A 167 -22.32 8.61 -10.84
N LEU A 168 -22.44 9.90 -10.54
CA LEU A 168 -23.40 10.38 -9.54
C LEU A 168 -24.86 10.18 -9.97
N ARG A 169 -25.14 10.12 -11.28
CA ARG A 169 -26.48 9.79 -11.81
C ARG A 169 -26.80 8.30 -11.72
N ASP A 170 -25.78 7.43 -11.69
CA ASP A 170 -25.97 5.99 -11.49
C ASP A 170 -26.23 5.68 -10.02
N ARG A 171 -27.51 5.74 -9.65
CA ARG A 171 -27.97 5.47 -8.28
C ARG A 171 -27.61 4.07 -7.78
N ALA A 172 -27.41 3.10 -8.67
CA ALA A 172 -27.04 1.74 -8.28
C ALA A 172 -25.58 1.65 -7.80
N SER A 173 -24.71 2.54 -8.31
CA SER A 173 -23.30 2.59 -7.92
C SER A 173 -23.03 3.42 -6.67
N ILE A 174 -23.94 4.34 -6.28
CA ILE A 174 -23.78 5.22 -5.10
C ILE A 174 -23.41 4.43 -3.83
N PRO A 175 -24.10 3.34 -3.46
CA PRO A 175 -23.78 2.58 -2.24
C PRO A 175 -22.40 1.91 -2.27
N LEU A 176 -21.73 1.84 -3.42
CA LEU A 176 -20.43 1.19 -3.58
C LEU A 176 -19.27 2.17 -3.42
N TYR A 177 -19.37 3.38 -4.00
CA TYR A 177 -18.25 4.34 -3.96
C TYR A 177 -18.35 5.40 -2.86
N VAL A 178 -19.54 5.70 -2.32
CA VAL A 178 -19.66 6.62 -1.18
C VAL A 178 -18.96 6.07 0.07
N PRO A 179 -19.14 4.79 0.46
CA PRO A 179 -18.38 4.23 1.59
C PRO A 179 -16.88 4.24 1.35
N MET A 180 -16.43 4.01 0.11
CA MET A 180 -15.02 4.12 -0.25
C MET A 180 -14.46 5.54 -0.02
N LEU A 181 -15.23 6.59 -0.35
CA LEU A 181 -14.86 7.98 -0.09
C LEU A 181 -14.85 8.31 1.41
N ILE A 182 -15.81 7.78 2.17
CA ILE A 182 -15.87 7.92 3.63
C ILE A 182 -14.63 7.25 4.24
N ASP A 183 -14.37 5.99 3.89
CA ASP A 183 -13.19 5.25 4.35
C ASP A 183 -11.91 6.04 4.05
N PHE A 184 -11.77 6.56 2.82
CA PHE A 184 -10.62 7.37 2.42
C PHE A 184 -10.46 8.63 3.28
N ALA A 185 -11.53 9.39 3.49
CA ALA A 185 -11.51 10.62 4.29
C ALA A 185 -11.23 10.35 5.77
N GLU A 186 -11.83 9.29 6.34
CA GLU A 186 -11.61 8.89 7.72
C GLU A 186 -10.17 8.46 7.96
N HIS A 187 -9.60 7.65 7.06
CA HIS A 187 -8.20 7.25 7.16
C HIS A 187 -7.28 8.45 7.00
N GLY A 188 -7.53 9.33 6.03
CA GLY A 188 -6.73 10.54 5.82
C GLY A 188 -6.70 11.50 7.01
N ARG A 189 -7.66 11.43 7.94
CA ARG A 189 -7.63 12.22 9.17
C ARG A 189 -6.52 11.79 10.14
N PHE A 190 -6.09 10.54 10.09
CA PHE A 190 -5.18 9.94 11.06
C PHE A 190 -3.71 9.94 10.63
N PHE A 191 -3.40 10.57 9.50
CA PHE A 191 -2.05 10.70 8.95
C PHE A 191 -1.79 12.16 8.55
#